data_AF-A0A6C0BCE8-F1
#
_entry.id   AF-A0A6C0BCE8-F1
#
_cell.length_a   1.000
_cell.length_b   1.000
_cell.length_c   1.000
_cell.angle_alpha   90.00
_cell.angle_beta   90.00
_cell.angle_gamma   90.00
#
_symmetry.space_group_name_H-M   'P 1'
#
loop_
_entity.id
_entity.type
_entity.pdbx_description
1 polymer ?
#
loop_
_entity_poly.entity_id
_entity_poly.type
_entity_poly.pdbx_seq_one_letter_code
_entity_poly.pdbx_strand_id
1 'polypeptide(L)'
;MIICQNCNSNSKEIDLKKNFDIWNVWRNISPIPVLYNGSSLNLLGWSRAACRTNFILKEMKISFDGGLYCPYGIDNLFLTHGHSDHSASLTFYTSSVNGLTIYAPSQISEIVERKMNVDFELTESFIKENPKITHKVVGVKDGDIIPIKISKKDLNVEVINCYHSVPCCGYGLSYIRPKIKEEYKNLDNNTLKDLCKNKVEIKDFLTDYFFLYLGDTNSEILNDPRIYKYSIIMIECTFFKDEHIQQSIDTNHIHWLQLKSVVESNPHIKFIIYHFSLRYKVDDIHEFFNNVQLENLYPWISK
;
A
#
# COMPACT_ATOMS: atom_id res chain seq x y z
N MET A 1 -50.90 -8.35 -8.59
CA MET A 1 -51.04 -7.43 -9.72
C MET A 1 -51.61 -6.12 -9.18
N ILE A 2 -50.74 -5.16 -8.88
CA ILE A 2 -51.13 -3.80 -8.47
C ILE A 2 -50.44 -2.88 -9.47
N ILE A 3 -51.25 -2.26 -10.32
CA ILE A 3 -50.82 -1.31 -11.34
C ILE A 3 -50.79 0.06 -10.66
N CYS A 4 -49.61 0.67 -10.53
CA CYS A 4 -49.49 2.08 -10.20
C CYS A 4 -49.33 2.86 -11.51
N GLN A 5 -50.39 3.54 -11.93
CA GLN A 5 -50.36 4.57 -12.97
C GLN A 5 -50.05 5.93 -12.32
N ASN A 6 -49.31 6.75 -13.06
CA ASN A 6 -49.00 8.17 -12.88
C ASN A 6 -47.60 8.51 -12.33
N CYS A 7 -46.67 8.72 -13.25
CA CYS A 7 -45.62 9.74 -13.12
C CYS A 7 -45.53 10.50 -14.45
N ASN A 8 -46.16 11.67 -14.50
CA ASN A 8 -46.00 12.65 -15.59
C ASN A 8 -44.75 13.50 -15.33
N SER A 9 -43.84 13.46 -16.31
CA SER A 9 -43.01 14.55 -16.83
C SER A 9 -42.45 15.60 -15.86
N ASN A 10 -41.18 15.41 -15.46
CA ASN A 10 -40.13 16.43 -15.50
C ASN A 10 -38.77 15.77 -15.23
N SER A 11 -38.34 14.89 -16.14
CA SER A 11 -36.95 14.46 -16.17
C SER A 11 -36.10 15.59 -16.75
N LYS A 12 -35.43 16.35 -15.88
CA LYS A 12 -34.16 16.95 -16.29
C LYS A 12 -33.31 15.78 -16.79
N GLU A 13 -32.92 15.80 -18.07
CA GLU A 13 -31.90 14.89 -18.58
C GLU A 13 -30.69 15.03 -17.65
N ILE A 14 -30.51 14.05 -16.78
CA ILE A 14 -29.26 13.87 -16.07
C ILE A 14 -28.29 13.46 -17.17
N ASP A 15 -27.37 14.35 -17.50
CA ASP A 15 -26.27 14.06 -18.43
C ASP A 15 -25.43 12.91 -17.85
N LEU A 16 -25.81 11.68 -18.19
CA LEU A 16 -25.14 10.45 -17.80
C LEU A 16 -23.69 10.38 -18.34
N LYS A 17 -23.22 11.36 -19.12
CA LYS A 17 -21.83 11.45 -19.58
C LYS A 17 -20.85 12.00 -18.55
N LYS A 18 -21.31 12.52 -17.41
CA LYS A 18 -20.43 12.60 -16.23
C LYS A 18 -20.36 11.22 -15.58
N ASN A 19 -19.70 10.30 -16.29
CA ASN A 19 -19.38 8.96 -15.83
C ASN A 19 -18.59 9.06 -14.52
N PHE A 20 -19.27 8.96 -13.38
CA PHE A 20 -18.66 8.52 -12.13
C PHE A 20 -18.34 7.04 -12.29
N ASP A 21 -17.31 6.79 -13.08
CA ASP A 21 -16.83 5.46 -13.37
C ASP A 21 -15.96 5.06 -12.17
N ILE A 22 -16.59 4.44 -11.16
CA ILE A 22 -15.90 3.81 -10.03
C ILE A 22 -14.78 2.86 -10.50
N TRP A 23 -14.80 2.46 -11.79
CA TRP A 23 -13.82 1.62 -12.45
C TRP A 23 -12.63 2.38 -13.06
N ASN A 24 -12.70 3.71 -13.25
CA ASN A 24 -11.62 4.51 -13.85
C ASN A 24 -10.57 5.02 -12.85
N VAL A 25 -10.72 4.72 -11.56
CA VAL A 25 -9.75 5.08 -10.51
C VAL A 25 -8.32 4.68 -10.89
N TRP A 26 -8.15 3.51 -11.50
CA TRP A 26 -6.84 2.99 -11.93
C TRP A 26 -6.32 3.55 -13.26
N ARG A 27 -7.16 4.25 -14.03
CA ARG A 27 -6.82 4.81 -15.34
C ARG A 27 -6.62 6.33 -15.30
N ASN A 28 -7.26 7.01 -14.35
CA ASN A 28 -7.27 8.47 -14.25
C ASN A 28 -6.21 9.02 -13.29
N ILE A 29 -5.56 8.17 -12.49
CA ILE A 29 -4.48 8.59 -11.59
C ILE A 29 -3.15 8.27 -12.25
N SER A 30 -2.33 9.30 -12.45
CA SER A 30 -0.98 9.13 -12.97
C SER A 30 -0.13 8.37 -11.95
N PRO A 31 0.60 7.31 -12.36
CA PRO A 31 1.47 6.58 -11.45
C PRO A 31 2.55 7.48 -10.86
N ILE A 32 2.87 7.25 -9.59
CA ILE A 32 4.03 7.87 -8.95
C ILE A 32 5.22 6.92 -9.07
N PRO A 33 6.38 7.40 -9.55
CA PRO A 33 7.58 6.60 -9.57
C PRO A 33 8.08 6.33 -8.13
N VAL A 34 8.20 5.04 -7.79
CA VAL A 34 8.94 4.55 -6.63
C VAL A 34 10.31 4.10 -7.14
N LEU A 35 11.31 4.93 -6.88
CA LEU A 35 12.67 4.71 -7.37
C LEU A 35 13.41 3.73 -6.46
N TYR A 36 14.12 2.78 -7.07
CA TYR A 36 14.99 1.85 -6.36
C TYR A 36 16.17 1.49 -7.27
N ASN A 37 17.40 1.71 -6.80
CA ASN A 37 18.63 1.37 -7.52
C ASN A 37 18.64 1.71 -9.04
N GLY A 38 18.24 2.94 -9.40
CA GLY A 38 18.17 3.40 -10.80
C GLY A 38 17.04 2.79 -11.65
N SER A 39 16.21 1.95 -11.06
CA SER A 39 14.95 1.46 -11.62
C SER A 39 13.76 2.24 -11.04
N SER A 40 12.61 2.19 -11.70
CA SER A 40 11.36 2.79 -11.23
C SER A 40 10.25 1.75 -11.23
N LEU A 41 9.44 1.74 -10.17
CA LEU A 41 8.15 1.05 -10.11
C LEU A 41 7.04 2.08 -10.24
N ASN A 42 5.88 1.65 -10.71
CA ASN A 42 4.70 2.50 -10.77
C ASN A 42 3.79 2.22 -9.57
N LEU A 43 3.77 3.15 -8.62
CA LEU A 43 2.80 3.17 -7.55
C LEU A 43 1.49 3.77 -8.09
N LEU A 44 0.43 2.97 -8.06
CA LEU A 44 -0.93 3.32 -8.45
C LEU A 44 -1.84 3.16 -7.23
N GLY A 45 -2.88 3.95 -7.10
CA GLY A 45 -3.82 3.75 -6.00
C GLY A 45 -4.79 4.89 -5.79
N TRP A 46 -5.61 4.72 -4.76
CA TRP A 46 -6.62 5.67 -4.33
C TRP A 46 -6.84 5.50 -2.84
N SER A 47 -6.99 6.63 -2.15
CA SER A 47 -7.31 6.64 -0.73
C SER A 47 -8.11 7.86 -0.33
N ARG A 48 -9.16 7.60 0.45
CA ARG A 48 -9.94 8.56 1.26
C ARG A 48 -10.42 7.83 2.51
N ALA A 49 -10.16 8.41 3.68
CA ALA A 49 -10.49 7.79 4.96
C ALA A 49 -11.95 7.39 5.06
N ALA A 50 -12.23 6.21 5.60
CA ALA A 50 -13.57 5.63 5.77
C ALA A 50 -14.36 5.41 4.47
N CYS A 51 -13.75 5.67 3.30
CA CYS A 51 -14.34 5.35 2.01
C CYS A 51 -13.68 4.09 1.45
N ARG A 52 -12.45 4.25 0.97
CA ARG A 52 -11.65 3.21 0.33
C ARG A 52 -10.17 3.56 0.38
N THR A 53 -9.32 2.57 0.54
CA THR A 53 -7.86 2.69 0.46
C THR A 53 -7.28 1.47 -0.24
N ASN A 54 -6.45 1.71 -1.26
CA ASN A 54 -5.77 0.66 -1.99
C ASN A 54 -4.59 1.24 -2.78
N PHE A 55 -3.42 0.59 -2.71
CA PHE A 55 -2.24 0.95 -3.50
C PHE A 55 -1.58 -0.28 -4.09
N ILE A 56 -0.94 -0.14 -5.26
CA ILE A 56 -0.43 -1.26 -6.03
C ILE A 56 0.92 -0.90 -6.66
N LEU A 57 1.86 -1.82 -6.55
CA LEU A 57 3.09 -1.84 -7.33
C LEU A 57 2.94 -2.88 -8.44
N LYS A 58 2.48 -2.42 -9.60
CA LYS A 58 2.01 -3.29 -10.69
C LYS A 58 3.09 -4.25 -11.18
N GLU A 59 4.32 -3.78 -11.32
CA GLU A 59 5.47 -4.58 -11.78
C GLU A 59 5.81 -5.71 -10.82
N MET A 60 5.46 -5.57 -9.54
CA MET A 60 5.67 -6.59 -8.51
C MET A 60 4.44 -7.47 -8.30
N LYS A 61 3.30 -7.13 -8.90
CA LYS A 61 2.00 -7.75 -8.60
C LYS A 61 1.70 -7.76 -7.09
N ILE A 62 2.05 -6.66 -6.42
CA ILE A 62 1.82 -6.44 -5.00
C ILE A 62 0.69 -5.42 -4.83
N SER A 63 -0.26 -5.73 -3.95
CA SER A 63 -1.25 -4.77 -3.45
C SER A 63 -0.99 -4.48 -1.97
N PHE A 64 -1.16 -3.23 -1.58
CA PHE A 64 -1.28 -2.79 -0.20
C PHE A 64 -2.73 -2.42 0.04
N ASP A 65 -3.33 -3.09 1.02
CA ASP A 65 -4.77 -3.15 1.23
C ASP A 65 -5.55 -3.66 0.00
N GLY A 66 -6.86 -3.80 0.18
CA GLY A 66 -7.82 -4.39 -0.75
C GLY A 66 -9.18 -3.69 -0.69
N GLY A 67 -9.19 -2.37 -0.44
CA GLY A 67 -10.42 -1.59 -0.33
C GLY A 67 -11.21 -1.54 -1.63
N LEU A 68 -10.50 -1.43 -2.77
CA LEU A 68 -11.07 -1.28 -4.11
C LEU A 68 -10.77 -2.50 -4.96
N TYR A 69 -11.68 -2.81 -5.89
CA TYR A 69 -11.36 -3.73 -6.98
C TYR A 69 -10.20 -3.18 -7.81
N CYS A 70 -9.29 -4.05 -8.24
CA CYS A 70 -8.20 -3.74 -9.14
C CYS A 70 -8.24 -4.63 -10.40
N PRO A 71 -8.06 -4.07 -11.62
CA PRO A 71 -8.03 -4.84 -12.86
C PRO A 71 -6.68 -5.52 -13.18
N TYR A 72 -5.75 -5.56 -12.23
CA TYR A 72 -4.42 -6.18 -12.39
C TYR A 72 -4.34 -7.50 -11.64
N GLY A 73 -3.60 -8.47 -12.18
CA GLY A 73 -3.32 -9.71 -11.47
C GLY A 73 -2.35 -9.47 -10.32
N ILE A 74 -2.81 -9.71 -9.08
CA ILE A 74 -2.04 -9.57 -7.85
C ILE A 74 -1.73 -10.95 -7.28
N ASP A 75 -0.47 -11.20 -6.98
CA ASP A 75 -0.02 -12.47 -6.40
C ASP A 75 0.10 -12.36 -4.87
N ASN A 76 0.48 -11.18 -4.36
CA ASN A 76 0.65 -10.91 -2.93
C ASN A 76 -0.08 -9.62 -2.53
N LEU A 77 -0.95 -9.72 -1.53
CA LEU A 77 -1.66 -8.59 -0.94
C LEU A 77 -1.25 -8.43 0.53
N PHE A 78 -0.83 -7.24 0.91
CA PHE A 78 -0.46 -6.89 2.28
C PHE A 78 -1.55 -6.03 2.89
N LEU A 79 -2.37 -6.64 3.73
CA LEU A 79 -3.51 -6.00 4.38
C LEU A 79 -3.08 -5.41 5.71
N THR A 80 -3.11 -4.09 5.82
CA THR A 80 -2.69 -3.39 7.04
C THR A 80 -3.59 -3.71 8.21
N HIS A 81 -4.91 -3.69 8.01
CA HIS A 81 -5.92 -3.97 9.03
C HIS A 81 -7.29 -4.31 8.43
N GLY A 82 -8.25 -4.64 9.28
CA GLY A 82 -9.55 -5.21 8.89
C GLY A 82 -10.69 -4.24 8.58
N HIS A 83 -10.48 -2.91 8.60
CA HIS A 83 -11.58 -1.98 8.29
C HIS A 83 -12.06 -2.12 6.85
N SER A 84 -13.33 -1.79 6.62
CA SER A 84 -14.02 -2.08 5.36
C SER A 84 -13.48 -1.24 4.21
N ASP A 85 -13.02 -0.01 4.46
CA ASP A 85 -12.35 0.81 3.47
C ASP A 85 -10.99 0.24 3.04
N HIS A 86 -10.38 -0.66 3.81
CA HIS A 86 -9.13 -1.36 3.46
C HIS A 86 -9.31 -2.80 3.00
N SER A 87 -10.47 -3.43 3.25
CA SER A 87 -10.65 -4.88 3.06
C SER A 87 -11.90 -5.31 2.28
N ALA A 88 -12.81 -4.38 1.95
CA ALA A 88 -14.11 -4.74 1.38
C ALA A 88 -14.03 -5.50 0.05
N SER A 89 -12.97 -5.27 -0.74
CA SER A 89 -12.84 -5.81 -2.11
C SER A 89 -11.85 -6.96 -2.23
N LEU A 90 -11.36 -7.52 -1.12
CA LEU A 90 -10.35 -8.60 -1.11
C LEU A 90 -10.69 -9.77 -2.03
N THR A 91 -11.96 -10.15 -2.12
CA THR A 91 -12.40 -11.31 -2.91
C THR A 91 -12.29 -11.12 -4.40
N PHE A 92 -12.30 -9.87 -4.88
CA PHE A 92 -12.08 -9.60 -6.29
C PHE A 92 -10.63 -9.79 -6.74
N TYR A 93 -9.68 -9.97 -5.81
CA TYR A 93 -8.26 -10.23 -6.12
C TYR A 93 -7.95 -11.71 -6.39
N THR A 94 -8.92 -12.61 -6.20
CA THR A 94 -8.75 -14.07 -6.38
C THR A 94 -8.60 -14.51 -7.84
N SER A 95 -8.64 -13.56 -8.80
CA SER A 95 -8.50 -13.82 -10.23
C SER A 95 -7.05 -14.07 -10.69
N SER A 96 -6.06 -14.09 -9.79
CA SER A 96 -4.68 -14.40 -10.19
C SER A 96 -4.54 -15.87 -10.60
N VAL A 97 -3.87 -16.10 -11.74
CA VAL A 97 -3.53 -17.44 -12.26
C VAL A 97 -2.66 -18.24 -11.27
N ASN A 98 -1.87 -17.55 -10.45
CA ASN A 98 -0.99 -18.16 -9.46
C ASN A 98 -1.65 -18.36 -8.09
N GLY A 99 -2.90 -17.89 -7.94
CA GLY A 99 -3.54 -17.72 -6.63
C GLY A 99 -3.08 -16.47 -5.90
N LEU A 100 -3.88 -16.04 -4.93
CA LEU A 100 -3.66 -14.85 -4.12
C LEU A 100 -3.14 -15.23 -2.73
N THR A 101 -2.02 -14.66 -2.29
CA THR A 101 -1.60 -14.73 -0.87
C THR A 101 -1.89 -13.39 -0.19
N ILE A 102 -2.70 -13.42 0.87
CA ILE A 102 -3.00 -12.26 1.71
C ILE A 102 -2.18 -12.36 3.00
N TYR A 103 -1.34 -11.38 3.26
CA TYR A 103 -0.66 -11.21 4.55
C TYR A 103 -1.48 -10.22 5.37
N ALA A 104 -1.83 -10.58 6.60
CA ALA A 104 -2.64 -9.75 7.49
C ALA A 104 -2.17 -9.92 8.94
N PRO A 105 -2.41 -8.94 9.84
CA PRO A 105 -2.10 -9.11 11.27
C PRO A 105 -2.63 -10.45 11.79
N SER A 106 -1.77 -11.20 12.48
CA SER A 106 -2.08 -12.56 12.95
C SER A 106 -3.37 -12.65 13.79
N GLN A 107 -3.73 -11.57 14.47
CA GLN A 107 -4.93 -11.44 15.27
C GLN A 107 -6.22 -11.44 14.46
N ILE A 108 -6.16 -11.10 13.16
CA ILE A 108 -7.34 -11.06 12.27
C ILE A 108 -7.26 -12.05 11.11
N SER A 109 -6.15 -12.77 10.92
CA SER A 109 -5.93 -13.60 9.73
C SER A 109 -6.97 -14.69 9.55
N GLU A 110 -7.41 -15.35 10.64
CA GLU A 110 -8.46 -16.38 10.58
C GLU A 110 -9.83 -15.79 10.19
N ILE A 111 -10.12 -14.57 10.66
CA ILE A 111 -11.37 -13.86 10.32
C ILE A 111 -11.36 -13.48 8.84
N VAL A 112 -10.23 -12.99 8.33
CA VAL A 112 -10.03 -12.66 6.91
C VAL A 112 -10.14 -13.91 6.05
N GLU A 113 -9.52 -15.02 6.46
CA GLU A 113 -9.60 -16.30 5.73
C GLU A 113 -11.04 -16.81 5.66
N ARG A 114 -11.76 -16.79 6.78
CA ARG A 114 -13.18 -17.16 6.81
C ARG A 114 -14.01 -16.27 5.88
N LYS A 115 -13.77 -14.95 5.85
CA LYS A 115 -14.45 -14.05 4.91
C LYS A 115 -14.21 -14.48 3.46
N MET A 116 -12.96 -14.76 3.08
CA MET A 116 -12.62 -15.19 1.72
C MET A 116 -13.25 -16.54 1.37
N ASN A 117 -13.26 -17.49 2.31
CA ASN A 117 -13.85 -18.81 2.12
C ASN A 117 -15.37 -18.74 1.91
N VAL A 118 -16.09 -17.91 2.68
CA VAL A 118 -17.54 -17.73 2.50
C VAL A 118 -17.87 -17.23 1.09
N ASP A 119 -17.16 -16.21 0.62
CA ASP A 119 -17.39 -15.65 -0.71
C ASP A 119 -17.01 -16.65 -1.84
N PHE A 120 -15.97 -17.48 -1.60
CA PHE A 120 -15.60 -18.59 -2.49
C PHE A 120 -16.68 -19.69 -2.52
N GLU A 121 -17.22 -20.07 -1.36
CA GLU A 121 -18.26 -21.11 -1.27
C GLU A 121 -19.57 -20.69 -1.95
N LEU A 122 -19.92 -19.40 -1.86
CA LEU A 122 -21.09 -18.84 -2.53
C LEU A 122 -21.00 -18.92 -4.06
N THR A 123 -19.80 -19.07 -4.62
CA THR A 123 -19.56 -19.00 -6.07
C THR A 123 -19.18 -20.35 -6.67
N GLU A 124 -18.20 -21.05 -6.09
CA GLU A 124 -17.59 -22.23 -6.72
C GLU A 124 -18.12 -23.56 -6.18
N SER A 125 -18.52 -23.62 -4.90
CA SER A 125 -18.90 -24.87 -4.22
C SER A 125 -20.21 -25.48 -4.70
N PHE A 126 -21.05 -24.72 -5.41
CA PHE A 126 -22.29 -25.23 -6.02
C PHE A 126 -22.12 -25.65 -7.48
N ILE A 127 -20.98 -25.34 -8.09
CA ILE A 127 -20.72 -25.57 -9.52
C ILE A 127 -19.78 -26.75 -9.73
N LYS A 128 -18.84 -26.98 -8.80
CA LYS A 128 -17.81 -28.02 -8.91
C LYS A 128 -17.82 -28.90 -7.66
N GLU A 129 -17.67 -30.21 -7.83
CA GLU A 129 -17.60 -31.16 -6.70
C GLU A 129 -16.35 -30.95 -5.82
N ASN A 130 -15.26 -30.41 -6.39
CA ASN A 130 -14.00 -30.15 -5.68
C ASN A 130 -13.37 -28.85 -6.17
N PRO A 131 -13.91 -27.68 -5.79
CA PRO A 131 -13.39 -26.40 -6.27
C PRO A 131 -11.99 -26.15 -5.68
N LYS A 132 -11.04 -25.76 -6.54
CA LYS A 132 -9.67 -25.43 -6.11
C LYS A 132 -9.68 -24.06 -5.44
N ILE A 133 -9.32 -24.00 -4.16
CA ILE A 133 -9.14 -22.73 -3.43
C ILE A 133 -8.07 -21.89 -4.15
N THR A 134 -8.40 -20.62 -4.42
CA THR A 134 -7.56 -19.69 -5.18
C THR A 134 -6.86 -18.66 -4.29
N HIS A 135 -7.04 -18.72 -2.98
CA HIS A 135 -6.42 -17.80 -2.02
C HIS A 135 -5.81 -18.52 -0.82
N LYS A 136 -4.92 -17.82 -0.12
CA LYS A 136 -4.40 -18.21 1.18
C LYS A 136 -4.25 -16.95 2.03
N VAL A 137 -4.52 -17.05 3.33
CA VAL A 137 -4.20 -16.00 4.28
C VAL A 137 -3.03 -16.43 5.17
N VAL A 138 -2.10 -15.52 5.42
CA VAL A 138 -0.93 -15.70 6.28
C VAL A 138 -0.98 -14.64 7.37
N GLY A 139 -1.07 -15.08 8.62
CA GLY A 139 -0.97 -14.20 9.78
C GLY A 139 0.47 -13.73 9.99
N VAL A 140 0.66 -12.42 10.19
CA VAL A 140 1.98 -11.81 10.40
C VAL A 140 2.05 -11.02 11.71
N LYS A 141 3.26 -10.82 12.21
CA LYS A 141 3.58 -10.12 13.46
C LYS A 141 4.71 -9.12 13.25
N ASP A 142 4.83 -8.17 14.17
CA ASP A 142 5.93 -7.21 14.18
C ASP A 142 7.30 -7.91 14.11
N GLY A 143 8.18 -7.40 13.25
CA GLY A 143 9.52 -7.93 13.04
C GLY A 143 9.60 -9.14 12.11
N ASP A 144 8.47 -9.69 11.65
CA ASP A 144 8.49 -10.75 10.62
C ASP A 144 9.13 -10.22 9.33
N ILE A 145 9.97 -11.06 8.71
CA ILE A 145 10.55 -10.81 7.37
C ILE A 145 10.02 -11.88 6.42
N ILE A 146 9.25 -11.45 5.42
CA ILE A 146 8.60 -12.32 4.44
C ILE A 146 9.42 -12.29 3.14
N PRO A 147 10.10 -13.39 2.77
CA PRO A 147 10.81 -13.47 1.50
C PRO A 147 9.82 -13.73 0.36
N ILE A 148 9.83 -12.86 -0.65
CA ILE A 148 9.00 -12.96 -1.85
C ILE A 148 9.87 -12.90 -3.08
N LYS A 149 9.65 -13.86 -3.98
CA LYS A 149 10.34 -13.89 -5.26
C LYS A 149 9.59 -13.05 -6.29
N ILE A 150 10.16 -11.90 -6.66
CA ILE A 150 9.64 -11.07 -7.75
C ILE A 150 10.50 -11.28 -8.99
N SER A 151 10.00 -12.07 -9.93
CA SER A 151 10.75 -12.51 -11.11
C SER A 151 12.06 -13.23 -10.72
N LYS A 152 13.23 -12.58 -10.89
CA LYS A 152 14.56 -13.12 -10.53
C LYS A 152 15.18 -12.43 -9.31
N LYS A 153 14.45 -11.55 -8.63
CA LYS A 153 14.94 -10.78 -7.48
C LYS A 153 14.25 -11.28 -6.20
N ASP A 154 15.02 -11.37 -5.13
CA ASP A 154 14.52 -11.70 -3.80
C ASP A 154 14.15 -10.41 -3.07
N LEU A 155 12.84 -10.21 -2.89
CA LEU A 155 12.25 -9.10 -2.15
C LEU A 155 12.03 -9.56 -0.70
N ASN A 156 12.46 -8.75 0.26
CA ASN A 156 12.08 -8.92 1.65
C ASN A 156 10.99 -7.92 2.00
N VAL A 157 9.93 -8.40 2.66
CA VAL A 157 8.88 -7.56 3.23
C VAL A 157 8.93 -7.67 4.74
N GLU A 158 9.35 -6.59 5.38
CA GLU A 158 9.39 -6.46 6.84
C GLU A 158 8.05 -5.95 7.35
N VAL A 159 7.57 -6.55 8.43
CA VAL A 159 6.33 -6.15 9.10
C VAL A 159 6.66 -5.24 10.27
N ILE A 160 6.03 -4.06 10.30
CA ILE A 160 6.22 -3.05 11.35
C ILE A 160 4.89 -2.85 12.07
N ASN A 161 4.87 -2.93 13.39
CA ASN A 161 3.66 -2.68 14.17
C ASN A 161 3.14 -1.24 13.96
N CYS A 162 1.82 -1.08 13.83
CA CYS A 162 1.15 0.23 13.83
C CYS A 162 0.22 0.37 15.04
N TYR A 163 -0.34 1.57 15.23
CA TYR A 163 -1.13 1.92 16.41
C TYR A 163 -2.50 2.49 16.02
N HIS A 164 -3.51 1.63 16.03
CA HIS A 164 -4.88 1.98 15.66
C HIS A 164 -5.91 1.26 16.54
N SER A 165 -7.20 1.54 16.33
CA SER A 165 -8.31 0.96 17.12
C SER A 165 -8.48 -0.56 16.99
N VAL A 166 -7.87 -1.16 15.96
CA VAL A 166 -7.88 -2.61 15.67
C VAL A 166 -6.45 -3.09 15.40
N PRO A 167 -6.18 -4.41 15.44
CA PRO A 167 -4.87 -4.93 15.06
C PRO A 167 -4.46 -4.44 13.68
N CYS A 168 -3.30 -3.79 13.60
CA CYS A 168 -2.80 -3.15 12.40
C CYS A 168 -1.27 -3.25 12.30
N CYS A 169 -0.76 -3.15 11.08
CA CYS A 169 0.66 -3.12 10.79
C CYS A 169 0.95 -2.37 9.48
N GLY A 170 2.23 -2.09 9.25
CA GLY A 170 2.78 -1.61 7.99
C GLY A 170 3.79 -2.59 7.40
N TYR A 171 4.16 -2.35 6.15
CA TYR A 171 4.97 -3.26 5.34
C TYR A 171 6.10 -2.51 4.65
N GLY A 172 7.33 -2.89 4.98
CA GLY A 172 8.55 -2.30 4.45
C GLY A 172 9.24 -3.21 3.44
N LEU A 173 9.43 -2.71 2.22
CA LEU A 173 10.05 -3.42 1.11
C LEU A 173 11.54 -3.16 1.00
N SER A 174 12.31 -4.23 0.79
CA SER A 174 13.74 -4.14 0.50
C SER A 174 14.23 -5.21 -0.47
N TYR A 175 15.27 -4.88 -1.23
CA TYR A 175 16.00 -5.86 -2.04
C TYR A 175 17.36 -6.14 -1.41
N ILE A 176 17.73 -7.43 -1.34
CA ILE A 176 19.13 -7.81 -1.10
C ILE A 176 19.87 -7.71 -2.42
N ARG A 177 20.96 -6.94 -2.46
CA ARG A 177 21.81 -6.86 -3.64
C ARG A 177 23.27 -7.15 -3.32
N PRO A 178 23.99 -7.82 -4.23
CA PRO A 178 25.43 -7.92 -4.12
C PRO A 178 26.08 -6.55 -4.33
N LYS A 179 27.03 -6.21 -3.48
CA LYS A 179 27.90 -5.03 -3.59
C LYS A 179 29.34 -5.51 -3.60
N ILE A 180 30.19 -4.99 -4.48
CA ILE A 180 31.62 -5.34 -4.46
C ILE A 180 32.23 -4.85 -3.15
N LYS A 181 33.00 -5.71 -2.45
CA LYS A 181 33.68 -5.33 -1.20
C LYS A 181 34.65 -4.17 -1.46
N GLU A 182 34.83 -3.31 -0.46
CA GLU A 182 35.49 -2.02 -0.65
C GLU A 182 36.95 -2.19 -1.12
N GLU A 183 37.63 -3.25 -0.68
CA GLU A 183 38.99 -3.61 -1.09
C GLU A 183 39.11 -4.02 -2.57
N TYR A 184 38.00 -4.33 -3.25
CA TYR A 184 37.98 -4.73 -4.67
C TYR A 184 37.35 -3.67 -5.59
N LYS A 185 36.81 -2.56 -5.05
CA LYS A 185 36.04 -1.57 -5.83
C LYS A 185 36.82 -0.91 -6.97
N ASN A 186 38.13 -0.76 -6.80
CA ASN A 186 39.00 -0.08 -7.76
C ASN A 186 39.68 -1.03 -8.75
N LEU A 187 39.43 -2.34 -8.64
CA LEU A 187 39.98 -3.34 -9.57
C LEU A 187 39.22 -3.32 -10.89
N ASP A 188 39.93 -3.57 -11.99
CA ASP A 188 39.32 -3.66 -13.30
C ASP A 188 38.47 -4.95 -13.46
N ASN A 189 37.57 -4.94 -14.45
CA ASN A 189 36.64 -6.03 -14.69
C ASN A 189 37.31 -7.38 -14.99
N ASN A 190 38.52 -7.42 -15.56
CA ASN A 190 39.21 -8.68 -15.82
C ASN A 190 39.77 -9.25 -14.52
N THR A 191 40.39 -8.41 -13.69
CA THR A 191 40.87 -8.83 -12.37
C THR A 191 39.73 -9.32 -11.47
N LEU A 192 38.57 -8.64 -11.47
CA LEU A 192 37.38 -9.08 -10.74
C LEU A 192 36.84 -10.43 -11.22
N LYS A 193 36.89 -10.69 -12.54
CA LYS A 193 36.48 -11.99 -13.10
C LYS A 193 37.43 -13.11 -12.70
N ASP A 194 38.73 -12.86 -12.68
CA ASP A 194 39.71 -13.87 -12.30
C ASP A 194 39.65 -14.18 -10.79
N LEU A 195 39.41 -13.18 -9.95
CA LEU A 195 39.10 -13.39 -8.53
C LEU A 195 37.84 -14.27 -8.34
N CYS A 196 36.76 -14.00 -9.09
CA CYS A 196 35.57 -14.85 -9.10
C CYS A 196 35.86 -16.30 -9.53
N LYS A 197 36.66 -16.50 -10.59
CA LYS A 197 37.06 -17.84 -11.06
C LYS A 197 37.86 -18.59 -9.99
N ASN A 198 38.70 -17.88 -9.26
CA ASN A 198 39.47 -18.40 -8.13
C ASN A 198 38.64 -18.54 -6.84
N LYS A 199 37.32 -18.40 -6.92
CA LYS A 199 36.37 -18.53 -5.80
C LYS A 199 36.64 -17.56 -4.65
N VAL A 200 37.29 -16.43 -4.93
CA VAL A 200 37.44 -15.35 -3.96
C VAL A 200 36.11 -14.64 -3.83
N GLU A 201 35.62 -14.51 -2.60
CA GLU A 201 34.36 -13.83 -2.32
C GLU A 201 34.55 -12.31 -2.38
N ILE A 202 34.34 -11.75 -3.57
CA ILE A 202 34.56 -10.33 -3.86
C ILE A 202 33.33 -9.45 -3.61
N LYS A 203 32.19 -10.04 -3.24
CA LYS A 203 30.92 -9.34 -3.03
C LYS A 203 30.47 -9.48 -1.57
N ASP A 204 29.99 -8.39 -1.02
CA ASP A 204 29.15 -8.31 0.17
C ASP A 204 27.68 -8.22 -0.24
N PHE A 205 26.75 -8.23 0.72
CA PHE A 205 25.33 -8.03 0.49
C PHE A 205 24.86 -6.75 1.18
N LEU A 206 24.25 -5.85 0.42
CA LEU A 206 23.62 -4.64 0.94
C LEU A 206 22.12 -4.75 0.77
N THR A 207 21.38 -4.40 1.82
CA THR A 207 19.92 -4.30 1.77
C THR A 207 19.51 -2.90 1.35
N ASP A 208 18.78 -2.80 0.25
CA ASP A 208 18.23 -1.56 -0.28
C ASP A 208 16.78 -1.40 0.19
N TYR A 209 16.56 -0.61 1.25
CA TYR A 209 15.26 -0.32 1.82
C TYR A 209 14.61 0.85 1.07
N PHE A 210 13.73 0.54 0.12
CA PHE A 210 13.29 1.54 -0.87
C PHE A 210 11.86 2.05 -0.65
N PHE A 211 10.99 1.30 0.03
CA PHE A 211 9.59 1.69 0.19
C PHE A 211 8.98 1.14 1.47
N LEU A 212 8.34 1.99 2.27
CA LEU A 212 7.56 1.61 3.45
C LEU A 212 6.12 2.08 3.29
N TYR A 213 5.16 1.18 3.48
CA TYR A 213 3.73 1.48 3.51
C TYR A 213 3.20 1.28 4.93
N LEU A 214 2.83 2.38 5.60
CA LEU A 214 2.20 2.37 6.92
C LEU A 214 0.72 2.65 6.74
N GLY A 215 -0.14 1.70 7.13
CA GLY A 215 -1.59 1.88 7.18
C GLY A 215 -2.04 2.92 8.22
N ASP A 216 -3.34 2.93 8.50
CA ASP A 216 -3.94 3.75 9.55
C ASP A 216 -3.21 3.54 10.89
N THR A 217 -2.76 4.64 11.48
CA THR A 217 -1.93 4.62 12.68
C THR A 217 -1.93 5.99 13.34
N ASN A 218 -1.60 6.07 14.62
CA ASN A 218 -1.35 7.33 15.33
C ASN A 218 0.15 7.70 15.32
N SER A 219 0.50 8.84 15.92
CA SER A 219 1.86 9.38 15.93
C SER A 219 2.91 8.55 16.68
N GLU A 220 2.52 7.53 17.46
CA GLU A 220 3.47 6.68 18.18
C GLU A 220 4.44 5.97 17.24
N ILE A 221 4.00 5.65 16.01
CA ILE A 221 4.84 5.02 14.99
C ILE A 221 6.12 5.82 14.68
N LEU A 222 6.08 7.13 14.84
CA LEU A 222 7.20 8.03 14.57
C LEU A 222 8.35 7.85 15.57
N ASN A 223 8.12 7.15 16.68
CA ASN A 223 9.18 6.82 17.64
C ASN A 223 9.94 5.54 17.25
N ASP A 224 9.48 4.78 16.26
CA ASP A 224 10.16 3.56 15.81
C ASP A 224 11.30 3.90 14.86
N PRO A 225 12.57 3.70 15.25
CA PRO A 225 13.70 4.07 14.41
C PRO A 225 13.78 3.24 13.11
N ARG A 226 13.11 2.07 13.04
CA ARG A 226 13.13 1.19 11.86
C ARG A 226 12.52 1.87 10.64
N ILE A 227 11.60 2.82 10.79
CA ILE A 227 10.94 3.46 9.65
C ILE A 227 11.90 4.36 8.86
N TYR A 228 12.93 4.91 9.50
CA TYR A 228 13.83 5.90 8.91
C TYR A 228 14.94 5.30 8.03
N LYS A 229 15.05 3.96 7.95
CA LYS A 229 15.97 3.31 7.00
C LYS A 229 15.43 3.29 5.56
N TYR A 230 14.14 3.57 5.36
CA TYR A 230 13.50 3.51 4.05
C TYR A 230 13.64 4.84 3.30
N SER A 231 13.95 4.74 2.00
CA SER A 231 14.08 5.91 1.13
C SER A 231 12.75 6.62 0.85
N ILE A 232 11.63 5.88 0.92
CA ILE A 232 10.28 6.39 0.74
C ILE A 232 9.42 5.87 1.90
N ILE A 233 8.74 6.76 2.61
CA ILE A 233 7.75 6.43 3.65
C ILE A 233 6.39 6.91 3.17
N MET A 234 5.47 5.98 3.03
CA MET A 234 4.06 6.26 2.77
C MET A 234 3.28 6.08 4.07
N ILE A 235 2.63 7.15 4.54
CA ILE A 235 1.99 7.19 5.86
C ILE A 235 0.68 7.99 5.81
N GLU A 236 -0.30 7.59 6.60
CA GLU A 236 -1.55 8.35 6.69
C GLU A 236 -1.34 9.76 7.27
N CYS A 237 -2.20 10.68 6.83
CA CYS A 237 -2.33 12.02 7.39
C CYS A 237 -3.81 12.40 7.32
N THR A 238 -4.64 11.75 8.13
CA THR A 238 -6.09 11.91 8.04
C THR A 238 -6.56 13.34 8.28
N PHE A 239 -5.84 14.12 9.11
CA PHE A 239 -6.22 15.49 9.48
C PHE A 239 -5.09 16.51 9.26
N PHE A 240 -5.43 17.76 8.93
CA PHE A 240 -4.44 18.84 8.74
C PHE A 240 -4.89 20.23 9.19
N LYS A 241 -6.17 20.42 9.55
CA LYS A 241 -6.67 21.69 10.09
C LYS A 241 -6.60 21.68 11.62
N ASP A 242 -6.15 22.77 12.20
CA ASP A 242 -5.88 22.90 13.65
C ASP A 242 -7.07 22.46 14.52
N GLU A 243 -8.31 22.74 14.11
CA GLU A 243 -9.51 22.33 14.85
C GLU A 243 -9.71 20.80 14.95
N HIS A 244 -8.97 20.00 14.17
CA HIS A 244 -9.10 18.55 14.11
C HIS A 244 -7.96 17.79 14.81
N ILE A 245 -7.03 18.47 15.48
CA ILE A 245 -5.93 17.81 16.20
C ILE A 245 -6.44 16.87 17.31
N GLN A 246 -7.43 17.31 18.10
CA GLN A 246 -7.98 16.46 19.16
C GLN A 246 -8.68 15.23 18.56
N GLN A 247 -9.35 15.40 17.43
CA GLN A 247 -10.01 14.29 16.76
C GLN A 247 -9.00 13.24 16.25
N SER A 248 -7.82 13.65 15.76
CA SER A 248 -6.80 12.68 15.34
C SER A 248 -6.36 11.80 16.50
N ILE A 249 -6.17 12.39 17.69
CA ILE A 249 -5.83 11.67 18.92
C ILE A 249 -6.95 10.70 19.31
N ASP A 250 -8.18 11.19 19.40
CA ASP A 250 -9.32 10.41 19.85
C ASP A 250 -9.63 9.21 18.92
N THR A 251 -9.29 9.34 17.64
CA THR A 251 -9.57 8.32 16.61
C THR A 251 -8.35 7.50 16.21
N ASN A 252 -7.20 7.68 16.89
CA ASN A 252 -5.93 7.02 16.59
C ASN A 252 -5.49 7.17 15.12
N HIS A 253 -5.53 8.41 14.64
CA HIS A 253 -5.05 8.84 13.33
C HIS A 253 -4.02 9.96 13.48
N ILE A 254 -3.37 10.33 12.37
CA ILE A 254 -2.33 11.35 12.36
C ILE A 254 -2.88 12.71 11.90
N HIS A 255 -2.47 13.75 12.62
CA HIS A 255 -2.58 15.14 12.21
C HIS A 255 -1.27 15.62 11.58
N TRP A 256 -1.34 16.48 10.55
CA TRP A 256 -0.16 17.04 9.87
C TRP A 256 0.88 17.64 10.83
N LEU A 257 0.44 18.38 11.86
CA LEU A 257 1.36 18.95 12.87
C LEU A 257 2.22 17.91 13.60
N GLN A 258 1.76 16.66 13.71
CA GLN A 258 2.52 15.57 14.32
C GLN A 258 3.60 15.02 13.36
N LEU A 259 3.37 15.13 12.04
CA LEU A 259 4.33 14.69 11.01
C LEU A 259 5.33 15.78 10.63
N LYS A 260 4.92 17.04 10.67
CA LYS A 260 5.66 18.17 10.10
C LYS A 260 7.14 18.17 10.49
N SER A 261 7.43 18.08 11.79
CA SER A 261 8.81 18.09 12.29
C SER A 261 9.63 16.90 11.79
N VAL A 262 9.01 15.72 11.68
CA VAL A 262 9.66 14.50 11.17
C VAL A 262 9.98 14.63 9.69
N VAL A 263 9.08 15.21 8.89
CA VAL A 263 9.31 15.44 7.46
C VAL A 263 10.44 16.45 7.26
N GLU A 264 10.41 17.56 8.01
CA GLU A 264 11.43 18.62 7.96
C GLU A 264 12.82 18.12 8.39
N SER A 265 12.91 17.26 9.41
CA SER A 265 14.19 16.73 9.90
C SER A 265 14.78 15.62 9.02
N ASN A 266 14.02 15.10 8.05
CA ASN A 266 14.45 13.98 7.20
C ASN A 266 14.36 14.32 5.70
N PRO A 267 15.11 15.34 5.22
CA PRO A 267 15.03 15.80 3.82
C PRO A 267 15.49 14.75 2.78
N HIS A 268 16.18 13.69 3.22
CA HIS A 268 16.65 12.59 2.38
C HIS A 268 15.59 11.48 2.19
N ILE A 269 14.50 11.50 2.96
CA ILE A 269 13.40 10.55 2.86
C ILE A 269 12.24 11.23 2.15
N LYS A 270 11.70 10.59 1.11
CA LYS A 270 10.46 11.05 0.47
C LYS A 270 9.25 10.57 1.26
N PHE A 271 8.43 11.48 1.73
CA PHE A 271 7.17 11.19 2.41
C PHE A 271 6.01 11.27 1.42
N ILE A 272 5.22 10.20 1.33
CA ILE A 272 3.94 10.19 0.61
C ILE A 272 2.84 10.15 1.66
N ILE A 273 2.12 11.26 1.84
CA ILE A 273 1.01 11.30 2.81
C ILE A 273 -0.31 11.01 2.10
N TYR A 274 -1.21 10.27 2.75
CA TYR A 274 -2.47 9.84 2.14
C TYR A 274 -3.59 9.70 3.19
N HIS A 275 -4.72 9.10 2.81
CA HIS A 275 -5.85 8.82 3.71
C HIS A 275 -6.51 10.08 4.29
N PHE A 276 -6.56 11.17 3.52
CA PHE A 276 -7.23 12.39 3.96
C PHE A 276 -8.72 12.16 4.26
N SER A 277 -9.19 12.75 5.37
CA SER A 277 -10.59 12.66 5.78
C SER A 277 -11.56 13.13 4.70
N LEU A 278 -12.68 12.42 4.56
CA LEU A 278 -13.76 12.76 3.63
C LEU A 278 -14.30 14.19 3.79
N ARG A 279 -14.14 14.79 4.98
CA ARG A 279 -14.61 16.15 5.27
C ARG A 279 -13.91 17.24 4.46
N TYR A 280 -12.67 16.99 4.02
CA TYR A 280 -11.88 17.99 3.31
C TYR A 280 -12.15 17.89 1.82
N LYS A 281 -12.45 19.03 1.18
CA LYS A 281 -12.53 19.07 -0.27
C LYS A 281 -11.13 18.85 -0.85
N VAL A 282 -11.08 18.29 -2.06
CA VAL A 282 -9.83 18.07 -2.79
C VAL A 282 -9.04 19.37 -2.94
N ASP A 283 -9.73 20.47 -3.27
CA ASP A 283 -9.11 21.79 -3.42
C ASP A 283 -8.52 22.32 -2.10
N ASP A 284 -9.18 22.09 -0.96
CA ASP A 284 -8.68 22.49 0.36
C ASP A 284 -7.37 21.78 0.71
N ILE A 285 -7.25 20.49 0.34
CA ILE A 285 -6.03 19.70 0.57
C ILE A 285 -4.90 20.21 -0.33
N HIS A 286 -5.20 20.46 -1.61
CA HIS A 286 -4.24 21.02 -2.55
C HIS A 286 -3.73 22.39 -2.07
N GLU A 287 -4.62 23.30 -1.71
CA GLU A 287 -4.27 24.63 -1.23
C GLU A 287 -3.37 24.56 0.01
N PHE A 288 -3.75 23.74 1.00
CA PHE A 288 -2.97 23.58 2.22
C PHE A 288 -1.54 23.10 1.94
N PHE A 289 -1.38 21.98 1.22
CA PHE A 289 -0.06 21.38 1.02
C PHE A 289 0.78 22.09 -0.04
N ASN A 290 0.18 22.86 -0.96
CA ASN A 290 0.93 23.78 -1.82
C ASN A 290 1.62 24.89 -1.01
N ASN A 291 1.01 25.32 0.12
CA ASN A 291 1.59 26.32 1.01
C ASN A 291 2.68 25.76 1.95
N VAL A 292 2.72 24.44 2.17
CA VAL A 292 3.73 23.79 3.03
C VAL A 292 5.14 23.82 2.41
N GLN A 293 5.25 23.75 1.08
CA GLN A 293 6.52 23.89 0.32
C GLN A 293 7.71 23.01 0.79
N LEU A 294 7.46 21.75 1.13
CA LEU A 294 8.52 20.77 1.45
C LEU A 294 8.81 19.87 0.25
N GLU A 295 10.05 19.92 -0.27
CA GLU A 295 10.46 19.17 -1.48
C GLU A 295 10.36 17.65 -1.33
N ASN A 296 10.56 17.15 -0.12
CA ASN A 296 10.50 15.73 0.19
C ASN A 296 9.08 15.25 0.56
N LEU A 297 8.06 16.12 0.49
CA LEU A 297 6.67 15.79 0.79
C LEU A 297 5.84 15.66 -0.48
N TYR A 298 5.06 14.59 -0.56
CA TYR A 298 4.09 14.37 -1.62
C TYR A 298 2.71 14.04 -1.02
N PRO A 299 1.71 14.94 -1.15
CA PRO A 299 0.33 14.64 -0.77
C PRO A 299 -0.37 13.81 -1.87
N TRP A 300 -0.73 12.56 -1.55
CA TRP A 300 -1.54 11.72 -2.44
C TRP A 300 -3.01 12.14 -2.37
N ILE A 301 -3.43 12.94 -3.34
CA ILE A 301 -4.79 13.48 -3.41
C ILE A 301 -5.56 12.74 -4.50
N SER A 302 -6.44 11.85 -4.07
CA SER A 302 -7.32 11.10 -4.94
C SER A 302 -8.39 12.02 -5.56
N LYS A 303 -8.47 12.05 -6.89
CA LYS A 303 -9.49 12.79 -7.65
C LYS A 303 -10.69 11.93 -7.98
#